data_AF-A0A961V026-F1
#
_entry.id   AF-A0A961V026-F1
#
_cell.length_a   1.000
_cell.length_b   1.000
_cell.length_c   1.000
_cell.angle_alpha   90.00
_cell.angle_beta   90.00
_cell.angle_gamma   90.00
#
_symmetry.space_group_name_H-M   'P 1'
#
loop_
_entity.id
_entity.type
_entity.pdbx_description
1 polymer ?
#
loop_
_entity_poly.entity_id
_entity_poly.type
_entity_poly.pdbx_seq_one_letter_code
_entity_poly.pdbx_strand_id
1 'polypeptide(L)'
;DLKPDNIILRNNSQPVIIDLGIARLKGLVDTVAGLGTERYAPPEQMSGSAVEDRWLGREDIYALGRMLGEMLEGGDEPQQRGGLLGRFGRRRAEPSGDALQQVMATMTVSDIARRDVDLNRLADLLDEAAIEAGS
;
A
#
# COMPACT_ATOMS: atom_id res chain seq x y z
N ASP A 1 -2.74 9.92 4.44
CA ASP A 1 -2.02 9.15 5.48
C ASP A 1 -2.69 7.78 5.55
N LEU A 2 -2.56 6.99 4.49
CA LEU A 2 -3.20 5.70 4.45
C LEU A 2 -2.29 4.68 5.16
N LYS A 3 -2.80 4.03 6.20
CA LYS A 3 -2.08 3.06 7.04
C LYS A 3 -3.05 2.13 7.76
N PRO A 4 -2.59 0.99 8.30
CA PRO A 4 -3.46 0.04 8.99
C PRO A 4 -4.22 0.66 10.17
N ASP A 5 -3.56 1.52 10.97
CA ASP A 5 -4.19 2.21 12.11
C ASP A 5 -5.39 3.08 11.71
N ASN A 6 -5.44 3.51 10.44
CA ASN A 6 -6.50 4.35 9.89
C ASN A 6 -7.60 3.53 9.18
N ILE A 7 -7.57 2.20 9.30
CA ILE A 7 -8.57 1.27 8.76
C ILE A 7 -9.24 0.52 9.93
N ILE A 8 -10.55 0.65 10.06
CA ILE A 8 -11.35 -0.13 11.01
C ILE A 8 -12.16 -1.19 10.26
N LEU A 9 -12.20 -2.40 10.81
CA LEU A 9 -13.11 -3.46 10.36
C LEU A 9 -14.46 -3.33 11.08
N ARG A 10 -15.55 -3.19 10.32
CA ARG A 10 -16.90 -3.32 10.87
C ARG A 10 -17.26 -4.79 11.12
N ASN A 11 -18.39 -5.02 11.80
CA ASN A 11 -18.92 -6.35 12.17
C ASN A 11 -19.02 -7.39 11.03
N ASN A 12 -18.95 -6.97 9.77
CA ASN A 12 -18.98 -7.83 8.57
C ASN A 12 -17.63 -7.90 7.85
N SER A 13 -16.52 -7.69 8.57
CA SER A 13 -15.16 -7.60 8.00
C SER A 13 -14.99 -6.56 6.90
N GLN A 14 -15.90 -5.57 6.83
CA GLN A 14 -15.82 -4.49 5.87
C GLN A 14 -14.82 -3.45 6.36
N PRO A 15 -13.72 -3.19 5.64
CA PRO A 15 -12.77 -2.15 6.00
C PRO A 15 -13.36 -0.76 5.73
N VAL A 16 -13.13 0.16 6.67
CA VAL A 16 -13.55 1.56 6.58
C VAL A 16 -12.38 2.46 6.95
N ILE A 17 -12.10 3.45 6.10
CA ILE A 17 -11.08 4.48 6.37
C ILE A 17 -11.66 5.49 7.35
N ILE A 18 -10.93 5.80 8.42
CA ILE A 18 -11.40 6.67 9.51
C ILE A 18 -10.66 8.01 9.63
N ASP A 19 -9.50 8.15 8.98
CA ASP A 19 -8.70 9.38 9.04
C ASP A 19 -8.36 9.89 7.63
N LEU A 20 -8.88 11.07 7.31
CA LEU A 20 -8.64 11.82 6.09
C LEU A 20 -8.00 13.18 6.39
N GLY A 21 -7.39 13.36 7.57
CA GLY A 21 -6.94 14.66 8.08
C GLY A 21 -5.88 15.36 7.25
N ILE A 22 -5.17 14.63 6.37
CA ILE A 22 -4.21 15.19 5.41
C ILE A 22 -4.66 15.08 3.94
N ALA A 23 -5.94 14.80 3.70
CA ALA A 23 -6.48 14.71 2.35
C ALA A 23 -6.40 16.07 1.64
N ARG A 24 -5.93 16.05 0.40
CA ARG A 24 -5.82 17.25 -0.44
C ARG A 24 -7.10 17.43 -1.25
N LEU A 25 -7.67 18.63 -1.21
CA LEU A 25 -8.70 19.05 -2.16
C LEU A 25 -8.03 19.65 -3.39
N LYS A 26 -8.43 19.17 -4.57
CA LYS A 26 -7.93 19.65 -5.86
C LYS A 26 -8.10 21.18 -5.95
N GLY A 27 -6.99 21.91 -6.07
CA GLY A 27 -6.96 23.38 -6.14
C GLY A 27 -6.49 24.11 -4.87
N LEU A 28 -6.32 23.43 -3.73
CA LEU A 28 -5.57 23.95 -2.57
C LEU A 28 -4.18 23.32 -2.56
N VAL A 29 -3.18 24.06 -3.04
CA VAL A 29 -1.79 23.58 -3.11
C VAL A 29 -1.04 24.07 -1.87
N ASP A 30 -1.28 23.44 -0.72
CA ASP A 30 -0.33 23.49 0.39
C ASP A 30 0.25 22.09 0.56
N THR A 31 1.41 21.88 -0.06
CA THR A 31 2.22 20.70 0.18
C THR A 31 2.82 20.86 1.57
N VAL A 32 2.15 20.35 2.60
CA VAL A 32 2.75 20.29 3.94
C VAL A 32 3.77 19.16 3.94
N ALA A 33 5.01 19.52 3.63
CA ALA A 33 6.17 18.65 3.69
C ALA A 33 6.29 17.99 5.09
N GLY A 34 6.61 16.70 5.13
CA GLY A 34 6.87 15.99 6.39
C GLY A 34 5.64 15.61 7.21
N LEU A 35 4.42 15.74 6.69
CA LEU A 35 3.23 15.10 7.27
C LEU A 35 3.08 13.66 6.74
N GLY A 36 2.59 12.76 7.60
CA GLY A 36 2.32 11.35 7.28
C GLY A 36 3.22 10.37 8.03
N THR A 37 2.84 9.10 8.02
CA THR A 37 3.55 8.04 8.75
C THR A 37 4.72 7.50 7.91
N GLU A 38 5.97 7.70 8.36
CA GLU A 38 7.23 7.41 7.62
C GLU A 38 7.25 6.03 6.91
N ARG A 39 6.70 5.00 7.54
CA ARG A 39 6.64 3.63 6.97
C ARG A 39 5.81 3.51 5.68
N TYR A 40 4.79 4.34 5.54
CA TYR A 40 3.81 4.31 4.44
C TYR A 40 3.89 5.55 3.53
N ALA A 41 4.59 6.60 3.97
CA ALA A 41 4.73 7.83 3.21
C ALA A 41 5.64 7.62 1.98
N PRO A 42 5.24 8.12 0.80
CA PRO A 42 6.09 8.05 -0.37
C PRO A 42 7.24 9.08 -0.29
N PRO A 43 8.34 8.87 -1.02
CA PRO A 43 9.55 9.70 -0.90
C PRO A 43 9.30 11.18 -1.20
N GLU A 44 8.41 11.52 -2.14
CA GLU A 44 8.07 12.91 -2.47
C GLU A 44 7.38 13.66 -1.32
N GLN A 45 6.64 12.94 -0.46
CA GLN A 45 5.97 13.53 0.71
C GLN A 45 6.98 13.80 1.83
N MET A 46 8.02 12.96 1.92
CA MET A 46 9.13 13.15 2.86
C MET A 46 10.09 14.26 2.43
N SER A 47 10.34 14.39 1.12
CA SER A 47 11.20 15.45 0.58
C SER A 47 10.52 16.82 0.55
N GLY A 48 9.20 16.88 0.78
CA GLY A 48 8.42 18.11 0.69
C GLY A 48 8.27 18.64 -0.73
N SER A 49 8.48 17.79 -1.74
CA SER A 49 8.39 18.19 -3.14
C SER A 49 6.94 18.46 -3.50
N ALA A 50 6.68 19.57 -4.20
CA ALA A 50 5.39 19.81 -4.80
C ALA A 50 5.08 18.72 -5.85
N VAL A 51 3.90 18.13 -5.77
CA VAL A 51 3.40 17.13 -6.73
C VAL A 51 2.50 17.85 -7.73
N GLU A 52 2.72 17.62 -9.02
CA GLU A 52 1.87 18.18 -10.08
C GLU A 52 0.46 17.58 -10.03
N ASP A 53 -0.56 18.36 -10.38
CA ASP A 53 -1.97 17.96 -10.31
C ASP A 53 -2.30 16.63 -11.01
N ARG A 54 -1.61 16.31 -12.11
CA ARG A 54 -1.81 15.05 -12.85
C ARG A 54 -1.37 13.80 -12.08
N TRP A 55 -0.61 13.97 -11.00
CA TRP A 55 -0.09 12.92 -10.15
C TRP A 55 -0.75 12.88 -8.76
N LEU A 56 -1.75 13.73 -8.51
CA LEU A 56 -2.52 13.69 -7.26
C LEU A 56 -3.17 12.32 -7.05
N GLY A 57 -3.08 11.79 -5.82
CA GLY A 57 -3.60 10.47 -5.44
C GLY A 57 -2.61 9.33 -5.64
N ARG A 58 -1.46 9.54 -6.30
CA ARG A 58 -0.41 8.52 -6.44
C ARG A 58 0.28 8.24 -5.10
N GLU A 59 0.21 9.16 -4.15
CA GLU A 59 0.66 8.99 -2.77
C GLU A 59 -0.14 7.90 -2.03
N ASP A 60 -1.46 7.85 -2.23
CA ASP A 60 -2.31 6.85 -1.61
C ASP A 60 -2.10 5.47 -2.25
N ILE A 61 -1.78 5.41 -3.55
CA ILE A 61 -1.38 4.17 -4.23
C ILE A 61 -0.10 3.60 -3.60
N TYR A 62 0.90 4.45 -3.33
CA TYR A 62 2.14 4.02 -2.69
C TYR A 62 1.86 3.45 -1.29
N ALA A 63 1.13 4.20 -0.47
CA ALA A 63 0.79 3.78 0.88
C ALA A 63 -0.01 2.47 0.90
N LEU A 64 -0.97 2.30 -0.03
CA LEU A 64 -1.71 1.05 -0.20
C LEU A 64 -0.79 -0.12 -0.57
N GLY A 65 0.16 0.07 -1.49
CA GLY A 65 1.11 -0.96 -1.87
C GLY A 65 1.99 -1.41 -0.69
N ARG A 66 2.40 -0.47 0.16
CA ARG A 66 3.13 -0.74 1.41
C ARG A 66 2.28 -1.57 2.39
N MET A 67 1.03 -1.19 2.61
CA MET A 67 0.11 -1.94 3.48
C MET A 67 -0.16 -3.36 2.97
N LEU A 68 -0.42 -3.51 1.66
CA LEU A 68 -0.64 -4.84 1.07
C LEU A 68 0.60 -5.72 1.21
N GLY A 69 1.80 -5.15 1.04
CA GLY A 69 3.07 -5.87 1.25
C GLY A 69 3.18 -6.41 2.67
N GLU A 70 2.93 -5.53 3.64
CA GLU A 70 2.93 -5.90 5.06
C GLU A 70 1.90 -6.98 5.38
N MET A 71 0.69 -6.90 4.83
CA MET A 71 -0.36 -7.91 5.03
C MET A 71 0.01 -9.26 4.42
N LEU A 72 0.62 -9.30 3.23
CA LEU A 72 1.03 -10.55 2.56
C LEU A 72 2.22 -11.23 3.25
N GLU A 73 3.11 -10.45 3.87
CA GLU A 73 4.24 -10.96 4.64
C GLU A 73 3.84 -11.49 6.03
N GLY A 74 2.56 -11.35 6.41
CA GLY A 74 2.00 -11.86 7.65
C GLY A 74 1.85 -10.83 8.76
N GLY A 75 2.00 -9.55 8.45
CA GLY A 75 2.02 -8.44 9.40
C GLY A 75 3.32 -8.40 10.18
N ASP A 76 4.00 -7.25 10.18
CA ASP A 76 5.10 -7.04 11.12
C ASP A 76 4.51 -7.00 12.55
N GLU A 77 4.69 -8.07 13.33
CA GLU A 77 4.75 -7.93 14.79
C GLU A 77 5.84 -6.88 15.12
N PRO A 78 5.63 -6.03 16.14
CA PRO A 78 6.56 -4.97 16.47
C PRO A 78 7.89 -5.57 16.95
N GLN A 79 8.87 -5.56 16.04
CA GLN A 79 10.29 -5.45 16.31
C GLN A 79 10.89 -6.47 17.28
N GLN A 80 11.04 -7.73 16.87
CA GLN A 80 12.20 -8.54 17.29
C GLN A 80 12.77 -9.33 16.12
N ARG A 81 13.94 -8.86 15.64
CA ARG A 81 14.83 -9.62 14.76
C ARG A 81 15.17 -10.96 15.41
N GLY A 82 14.83 -12.08 14.77
CA GLY A 82 15.17 -13.42 15.23
C GLY A 82 15.43 -14.40 14.09
N GLY A 83 16.69 -14.52 13.67
CA GLY A 83 17.23 -15.78 13.13
C GLY A 83 17.22 -15.99 11.61
N LEU A 84 18.32 -16.58 11.12
CA LEU A 84 18.62 -16.96 9.73
C LEU A 84 17.65 -18.01 9.13
N LEU A 85 16.67 -18.49 9.89
CA LEU A 85 15.80 -19.62 9.53
C LEU A 85 14.33 -19.26 9.24
N GLY A 86 13.89 -18.01 9.48
CA GLY A 86 12.48 -17.62 9.29
C GLY A 86 11.98 -17.52 7.84
N ARG A 87 12.85 -17.72 6.84
CA ARG A 87 12.55 -17.47 5.40
C ARG A 87 12.29 -18.73 4.56
N PHE A 88 12.02 -19.87 5.17
CA PHE A 88 11.77 -21.11 4.43
C PHE A 88 10.34 -21.63 4.62
N GLY A 89 9.38 -20.78 4.29
CA GLY A 89 8.08 -21.19 3.80
C GLY A 89 7.92 -20.69 2.37
N ARG A 90 8.65 -21.27 1.40
CA ARG A 90 8.32 -21.04 -0.01
C ARG A 90 6.94 -21.66 -0.25
N ARG A 91 5.87 -20.87 -0.08
CA ARG A 91 4.63 -21.13 -0.80
C ARG A 91 4.98 -21.23 -2.27
N ARG A 92 4.44 -22.25 -2.94
CA ARG A 92 4.54 -22.36 -4.39
C ARG A 92 4.07 -21.03 -4.96
N ALA A 93 4.88 -20.41 -5.83
CA ALA A 93 4.47 -19.19 -6.51
C ALA A 93 3.30 -19.55 -7.41
N GLU A 94 2.10 -19.13 -7.01
CA GLU A 94 0.91 -19.26 -7.83
C GLU A 94 0.88 -18.11 -8.85
N PRO A 95 0.32 -18.31 -10.06
CA PRO A 95 0.37 -17.32 -11.14
C PRO A 95 -0.23 -15.95 -10.77
N SER A 96 -1.28 -15.96 -9.95
CA SER A 96 -1.95 -14.77 -9.38
C SER A 96 -1.05 -14.06 -8.37
N GLY A 97 -0.29 -14.80 -7.56
CA GLY A 97 0.68 -14.27 -6.59
C GLY A 97 1.83 -13.52 -7.25
N ASP A 98 2.31 -13.98 -8.40
CA ASP A 98 3.36 -13.27 -9.16
C ASP A 98 2.81 -11.98 -9.81
N ALA A 99 1.59 -12.04 -10.37
CA ALA A 99 0.93 -10.88 -10.94
C ALA A 99 0.61 -9.80 -9.88
N LEU A 100 0.10 -10.22 -8.72
CA LEU A 100 -0.17 -9.33 -7.59
C LEU A 100 1.12 -8.67 -7.08
N GLN A 101 2.20 -9.45 -6.92
CA GLN A 101 3.51 -8.91 -6.55
C GLN A 101 4.02 -7.89 -7.57
N GLN A 102 3.83 -8.14 -8.87
CA GLN A 102 4.23 -7.20 -9.92
C GLN A 102 3.46 -5.88 -9.84
N VAL A 103 2.13 -5.94 -9.64
CA VAL A 103 1.32 -4.73 -9.45
C VAL A 103 1.74 -3.98 -8.19
N MET A 104 1.96 -4.67 -7.08
CA MET A 104 2.42 -4.07 -5.83
C MET A 104 3.82 -3.44 -5.95
N ALA A 105 4.71 -4.05 -6.72
CA ALA A 105 6.01 -3.45 -7.03
C ALA A 105 5.83 -2.12 -7.78
N THR A 106 4.93 -2.06 -8.77
CA THR A 106 4.58 -0.82 -9.48
C THR A 106 4.01 0.24 -8.54
N MET A 107 3.14 -0.14 -7.58
CA MET A 107 2.56 0.77 -6.60
C MET A 107 3.61 1.50 -5.75
N THR A 108 4.76 0.86 -5.49
CA THR A 108 5.80 1.36 -4.57
C THR A 108 7.04 1.93 -5.26
N VAL A 109 6.99 2.16 -6.57
CA VAL A 109 8.08 2.82 -7.32
C VAL A 109 8.21 4.29 -6.90
N SER A 110 9.44 4.75 -6.68
CA SER A 110 9.72 6.15 -6.29
C SER A 110 9.32 7.16 -7.37
N ASP A 111 9.53 6.82 -8.65
CA ASP A 111 9.12 7.64 -9.79
C ASP A 111 7.58 7.67 -9.88
N ILE A 112 6.99 8.82 -9.54
CA ILE A 112 5.54 9.03 -9.52
C ILE A 112 4.91 8.73 -10.89
N ALA A 113 5.64 9.01 -11.98
CA ALA A 113 5.13 8.80 -13.34
C ALA A 113 4.99 7.32 -13.71
N ARG A 114 5.66 6.43 -12.98
CA ARG A 114 5.62 4.98 -13.19
C ARG A 114 4.64 4.26 -12.25
N ARG A 115 4.06 4.97 -11.28
CA ARG A 115 3.02 4.44 -10.38
C ARG A 115 1.64 4.35 -11.05
N ASP A 116 1.61 3.93 -12.31
CA ASP A 116 0.36 3.75 -13.03
C ASP A 116 -0.20 2.35 -12.80
N VAL A 117 -1.33 2.28 -12.09
CA VAL A 117 -1.91 1.04 -11.58
C VAL A 117 -3.41 1.06 -11.88
N ASP A 118 -3.87 -0.02 -12.52
CA ASP A 118 -5.29 -0.30 -12.66
C ASP A 118 -5.81 -0.92 -11.37
N LEU A 119 -6.58 -0.14 -10.61
CA LEU A 119 -7.15 -0.57 -9.32
C LEU A 119 -8.22 -1.64 -9.48
N ASN A 120 -8.90 -1.72 -10.62
CA ASN A 120 -9.87 -2.80 -10.86
C ASN A 120 -9.11 -4.11 -11.06
N ARG A 121 -8.02 -4.09 -11.86
CA ARG A 121 -7.18 -5.27 -12.03
C ARG A 121 -6.53 -5.71 -10.72
N LEU A 122 -6.12 -4.76 -9.87
CA LEU A 122 -5.62 -5.07 -8.52
C LEU A 122 -6.69 -5.77 -7.67
N ALA A 123 -7.93 -5.29 -7.69
CA ALA A 123 -9.04 -5.92 -6.98
C ALA A 123 -9.29 -7.36 -7.47
N ASP A 124 -9.34 -7.57 -8.79
CA ASP A 124 -9.49 -8.91 -9.37
C ASP A 124 -8.38 -9.86 -8.91
N LEU A 125 -7.12 -9.39 -8.91
CA LEU A 125 -5.97 -10.19 -8.45
C LEU A 125 -6.03 -10.53 -6.97
N LEU A 126 -6.55 -9.63 -6.13
CA LEU A 126 -6.74 -9.90 -4.70
C LEU A 126 -7.86 -10.93 -4.47
N ASP A 127 -8.95 -10.85 -5.24
CA ASP A 127 -10.04 -11.82 -5.18
C ASP A 127 -9.57 -13.22 -5.64
N GLU A 128 -8.82 -13.29 -6.76
CA GLU A 128 -8.17 -14.52 -7.24
C GLU A 128 -7.29 -15.14 -6.14
N ALA A 129 -6.39 -14.35 -5.53
CA ALA A 129 -5.50 -14.81 -4.47
C ALA A 129 -6.24 -15.25 -3.20
N ALA A 130 -7.36 -14.60 -2.85
CA ALA A 130 -8.17 -14.95 -1.69
C ALA A 130 -8.89 -16.31 -1.87
N ILE A 131 -9.39 -16.59 -3.08
CA ILE A 131 -10.00 -17.89 -3.44
C ILE A 131 -8.98 -19.01 -3.31
N GLU A 132 -7.76 -18.79 -3.82
CA GLU A 132 -6.68 -19.77 -3.76
C GLU A 132 -6.24 -20.07 -2.31
N ALA A 133 -6.16 -19.05 -1.45
CA ALA A 133 -5.78 -19.23 -0.05
C ALA A 133 -6.83 -19.95 0.80
N GLY A 134 -8.10 -19.94 0.37
CA GLY A 134 -9.21 -20.63 1.04
C GLY A 134 -9.52 -22.04 0.53
N SER A 135 -8.82 -22.50 -0.52
CA SER A 135 -8.95 -23.83 -1.14
C SER A 135 -7.93 -24.83 -0.58
#